data_AF-A0A6P0TYM4-F1
#
_entry.id   AF-A0A6P0TYM4-F1
#
_cell.length_a   1.000
_cell.length_b   1.000
_cell.length_c   1.000
_cell.angle_alpha   90.00
_cell.angle_beta   90.00
_cell.angle_gamma   90.00
#
_symmetry.space_group_name_H-M   'P 1'
#
loop_
_entity.id
_entity.type
_entity.pdbx_description
1 polymer ?
#
loop_
_entity_poly.entity_id
_entity_poly.type
_entity_poly.pdbx_seq_one_letter_code
_entity_poly.pdbx_strand_id
1 'polypeptide(L)'
;VVFSLLKPCSDVLVYRILAQKAKKGDLKLVYSCNVSPPWCKSCPKCAYVYLSYMAYITPEQVNELEEVLNKENLFERPDLQLYYRQLMGLEAHNAFECVGEIEETKIALEKCLEKGFTGKAINCYIQEARLDRDEYHKLWKKYQQLDLFYQRMPPKLMEILIDECQKLN
;
A
#
# COMPACT_ATOMS: atom_id res chain seq x y z
N VAL A 1 25.71 0.84 4.25
CA VAL A 1 24.40 0.16 4.48
C VAL A 1 23.75 0.76 5.73
N VAL A 2 22.45 1.05 5.68
CA VAL A 2 21.68 1.74 6.73
C VAL A 2 20.91 0.71 7.57
N PHE A 3 20.78 0.93 8.88
CA PHE A 3 19.91 0.13 9.75
C PHE A 3 18.48 0.67 9.68
N SER A 4 17.50 -0.19 9.38
CA SER A 4 16.07 0.12 9.50
C SER A 4 15.31 -1.08 10.04
N LEU A 5 14.34 -0.81 10.92
CA LEU A 5 13.44 -1.81 11.50
C LEU A 5 12.44 -2.37 10.48
N LEU A 6 12.10 -1.58 9.46
CA LEU A 6 11.13 -1.97 8.44
C LEU A 6 11.80 -2.54 7.19
N LYS A 7 13.14 -2.50 7.08
CA LYS A 7 13.86 -3.02 5.91
C LYS A 7 13.52 -4.47 5.55
N PRO A 8 13.27 -5.38 6.52
CA PRO A 8 12.85 -6.75 6.22
C PRO A 8 11.45 -6.86 5.63
N CYS A 9 10.63 -5.83 5.75
CA CYS A 9 9.24 -5.83 5.35
C CYS A 9 9.07 -5.10 4.02
N SER A 10 8.29 -5.69 3.13
CA SER A 10 7.65 -4.96 2.04
C SER A 10 6.56 -4.02 2.57
N ASP A 11 6.14 -3.06 1.76
CA ASP A 11 4.97 -2.24 2.07
C ASP A 11 3.71 -3.10 2.11
N VAL A 12 3.60 -4.13 1.25
CA VAL A 12 2.52 -5.14 1.32
C VAL A 12 2.41 -5.73 2.72
N LEU A 13 3.53 -6.14 3.32
CA LEU A 13 3.55 -6.73 4.64
C LEU A 13 3.26 -5.68 5.73
N VAL A 14 3.84 -4.48 5.62
CA VAL A 14 3.60 -3.38 6.56
C VAL A 14 2.11 -3.04 6.63
N TYR A 15 1.43 -2.86 5.50
CA TYR A 15 0.01 -2.50 5.50
C TYR A 15 -0.91 -3.65 5.94
N ARG A 16 -0.53 -4.92 5.70
CA ARG A 16 -1.24 -6.07 6.27
C ARG A 16 -1.14 -6.11 7.79
N ILE A 17 0.06 -5.95 8.35
CA ILE A 17 0.27 -5.88 9.81
C ILE A 17 -0.50 -4.70 10.39
N LEU A 18 -0.44 -3.54 9.72
CA LEU A 18 -1.19 -2.36 10.13
C LEU A 18 -2.69 -2.67 10.18
N ALA A 19 -3.27 -3.21 9.11
CA ALA A 19 -4.69 -3.53 9.04
C ALA A 19 -5.12 -4.47 10.19
N GLN A 20 -4.28 -5.44 10.55
CA GLN A 20 -4.54 -6.35 11.67
C GLN A 20 -4.44 -5.67 13.05
N LYS A 21 -3.53 -4.70 13.21
CA LYS A 21 -3.19 -4.12 14.51
C LYS A 21 -3.88 -2.81 14.83
N ALA A 22 -4.29 -2.06 13.82
CA ALA A 22 -4.94 -0.78 13.99
C ALA A 22 -6.26 -0.95 14.75
N LYS A 23 -6.38 -0.22 15.86
CA LYS A 23 -7.60 -0.11 16.65
C LYS A 23 -8.49 1.00 16.10
N LYS A 24 -9.75 0.98 16.51
CA LYS A 24 -10.72 2.02 16.15
C LYS A 24 -10.18 3.41 16.51
N GLY A 25 -10.09 4.29 15.53
CA GLY A 25 -9.58 5.65 15.68
C GLY A 25 -8.09 5.82 15.33
N ASP A 26 -7.32 4.74 15.20
CA ASP A 26 -5.89 4.83 14.89
C ASP A 26 -5.66 5.34 13.46
N LEU A 27 -6.50 4.97 12.49
CA LEU A 27 -6.31 5.39 11.09
C LEU A 27 -6.53 6.88 10.89
N LYS A 28 -7.26 7.54 11.80
CA LYS A 28 -7.39 9.00 11.83
C LYS A 28 -6.07 9.72 12.13
N LEU A 29 -5.11 9.04 12.72
CA LEU A 29 -3.84 9.60 13.17
C LEU A 29 -2.69 9.35 12.20
N VAL A 30 -2.85 8.42 11.25
CA VAL A 30 -1.75 8.00 10.38
C VAL A 30 -1.86 8.64 9.01
N TYR A 31 -0.82 9.39 8.66
CA TYR A 31 -0.64 9.98 7.34
C TYR A 31 0.85 10.04 6.98
N SER A 32 1.14 10.21 5.70
CA SER A 32 2.51 10.41 5.22
C SER A 32 2.60 11.47 4.13
N CYS A 33 1.61 12.37 4.04
CA CYS A 33 1.63 13.43 3.04
C CYS A 33 2.83 14.37 3.24
N ASN A 34 3.62 14.56 2.18
CA ASN A 34 4.79 15.45 2.22
C ASN A 34 4.49 16.89 1.79
N VAL A 35 3.27 17.20 1.32
CA VAL A 35 2.92 18.50 0.75
C VAL A 35 2.14 19.36 1.75
N SER A 36 0.99 18.86 2.20
CA SER A 36 0.15 19.52 3.20
C SER A 36 -0.51 18.46 4.08
N PRO A 37 0.13 18.08 5.20
CA PRO A 37 -0.45 17.16 6.18
C PRO A 37 -1.84 17.61 6.66
N PRO A 38 -2.74 16.66 7.01
CA PRO A 38 -2.52 15.22 6.99
C PRO A 38 -2.64 14.64 5.57
N TRP A 39 -3.51 15.18 4.72
CA TRP A 39 -3.75 14.70 3.35
C TRP A 39 -4.03 15.87 2.40
N CYS A 40 -3.09 16.18 1.51
CA CYS A 40 -3.33 17.15 0.44
C CYS A 40 -4.22 16.61 -0.69
N LYS A 41 -4.36 15.28 -0.79
CA LYS A 41 -5.19 14.55 -1.76
C LYS A 41 -4.80 14.76 -3.23
N SER A 42 -3.65 15.36 -3.50
CA SER A 42 -3.20 15.73 -4.85
C SER A 42 -1.75 15.35 -5.14
N CYS A 43 -1.06 14.67 -4.21
CA CYS A 43 0.34 14.25 -4.38
C CYS A 43 0.47 12.72 -4.53
N PRO A 44 1.58 12.23 -5.12
CA PRO A 44 1.79 10.79 -5.33
C PRO A 44 1.83 10.00 -4.02
N LYS A 45 2.32 10.59 -2.93
CA LYS A 45 2.34 9.93 -1.62
C LYS A 45 0.93 9.72 -1.05
N CYS A 46 0.01 10.66 -1.25
CA CYS A 46 -1.40 10.46 -0.90
C CYS A 46 -2.03 9.36 -1.77
N ALA A 47 -1.78 9.34 -3.09
CA ALA A 47 -2.28 8.29 -3.96
C ALA A 47 -1.80 6.90 -3.53
N TYR A 48 -0.49 6.76 -3.29
CA TYR A 48 0.13 5.50 -2.88
C TYR A 48 -0.40 5.02 -1.52
N VAL A 49 -0.37 5.89 -0.49
CA VAL A 49 -0.79 5.52 0.86
C VAL A 49 -2.28 5.17 0.90
N TYR A 50 -3.13 5.91 0.17
CA TYR A 50 -4.54 5.57 0.04
C TYR A 50 -4.75 4.20 -0.60
N LEU A 51 -4.12 3.95 -1.75
CA LEU A 51 -4.18 2.65 -2.42
C LEU A 51 -3.79 1.50 -1.47
N SER A 52 -2.63 1.63 -0.82
CA SER A 52 -2.13 0.60 0.09
C SER A 52 -3.03 0.39 1.31
N TYR A 53 -3.65 1.45 1.85
CA TYR A 53 -4.68 1.29 2.88
C TYR A 53 -5.88 0.50 2.35
N MET A 54 -6.49 0.97 1.26
CA MET A 54 -7.72 0.39 0.71
C MET A 54 -7.54 -1.08 0.34
N ALA A 55 -6.33 -1.49 -0.06
CA ALA A 55 -6.00 -2.88 -0.36
C ALA A 55 -6.17 -3.82 0.85
N TYR A 56 -5.80 -3.40 2.07
CA TYR A 56 -5.64 -4.33 3.20
C TYR A 56 -6.57 -4.09 4.39
N ILE A 57 -7.07 -2.86 4.61
CA ILE A 57 -7.90 -2.56 5.79
C ILE A 57 -9.31 -3.18 5.70
N THR A 58 -9.96 -3.42 6.84
CA THR A 58 -11.33 -3.97 6.91
C THR A 58 -12.39 -2.96 6.46
N PRO A 59 -13.62 -3.38 6.14
CA PRO A 59 -14.71 -2.46 5.78
C PRO A 59 -14.98 -1.37 6.83
N GLU A 60 -14.86 -1.70 8.12
CA GLU A 60 -15.03 -0.73 9.22
C GLU A 60 -13.91 0.31 9.21
N GLN A 61 -12.68 -0.13 8.96
CA GLN A 61 -11.50 0.73 8.84
C GLN A 61 -11.55 1.61 7.57
N VAL A 62 -12.12 1.11 6.46
CA VAL A 62 -12.38 1.92 5.25
C VAL A 62 -13.25 3.12 5.61
N ASN A 63 -14.35 2.89 6.32
CA ASN A 63 -15.25 3.98 6.73
C ASN A 63 -14.52 5.05 7.54
N GLU A 64 -13.63 4.63 8.44
CA GLU A 64 -12.80 5.52 9.26
C GLU A 64 -11.85 6.38 8.39
N LEU A 65 -11.14 5.75 7.45
CA LEU A 65 -10.23 6.46 6.55
C LEU A 65 -10.98 7.44 5.64
N GLU A 66 -12.13 7.03 5.12
CA GLU A 66 -12.96 7.90 4.29
C GLU A 66 -13.48 9.13 5.06
N GLU A 67 -13.79 9.01 6.36
CA GLU A 67 -14.15 10.18 7.17
C GLU A 67 -13.03 11.23 7.19
N VAL A 68 -11.76 10.80 7.34
CA VAL A 68 -10.58 11.69 7.31
C VAL A 68 -10.43 12.35 5.96
N LEU A 69 -10.82 11.65 4.89
CA LEU A 69 -10.72 12.12 3.51
C LEU A 69 -11.97 12.88 3.05
N ASN A 70 -12.94 13.18 3.92
CA ASN A 70 -14.21 13.82 3.58
C ASN A 70 -15.02 13.02 2.53
N LYS A 71 -15.03 11.69 2.65
CA LYS A 71 -15.72 10.74 1.76
C LYS A 71 -15.28 10.83 0.29
N GLU A 72 -14.09 11.36 0.04
CA GLU A 72 -13.55 11.50 -1.32
C GLU A 72 -12.87 10.21 -1.78
N ASN A 73 -13.30 9.68 -2.93
CA ASN A 73 -12.63 8.56 -3.58
C ASN A 73 -11.39 9.06 -4.34
N LEU A 74 -10.19 8.80 -3.80
CA LEU A 74 -8.95 9.24 -4.43
C LEU A 74 -8.63 8.47 -5.72
N PHE A 75 -9.26 7.33 -6.00
CA PHE A 75 -9.11 6.65 -7.30
C PHE A 75 -9.79 7.41 -8.45
N GLU A 76 -10.74 8.30 -8.16
CA GLU A 76 -11.49 9.10 -9.15
C GLU A 76 -10.88 10.49 -9.41
N ARG A 77 -10.03 10.98 -8.52
CA ARG A 77 -9.49 12.34 -8.60
C ARG A 77 -8.66 12.56 -9.88
N PRO A 78 -9.01 13.52 -10.75
CA PRO A 78 -8.26 13.79 -11.98
C PRO A 78 -6.77 14.08 -11.74
N ASP A 79 -6.47 14.89 -10.72
CA ASP A 79 -5.10 15.31 -10.38
C ASP A 79 -4.19 14.13 -9.99
N LEU A 80 -4.77 13.01 -9.56
CA LEU A 80 -4.02 11.82 -9.15
C LEU A 80 -3.82 10.80 -10.26
N GLN A 81 -4.50 10.93 -11.40
CA GLN A 81 -4.47 9.90 -12.45
C GLN A 81 -3.08 9.72 -13.05
N LEU A 82 -2.35 10.82 -13.29
CA LEU A 82 -0.97 10.73 -13.74
C LEU A 82 -0.10 9.97 -12.73
N TYR A 83 -0.25 10.26 -11.43
CA TYR A 83 0.52 9.57 -10.39
C TYR A 83 0.17 8.08 -10.31
N TYR A 84 -1.09 7.68 -10.45
CA TYR A 84 -1.44 6.26 -10.49
C TYR A 84 -0.81 5.54 -11.68
N ARG A 85 -0.79 6.16 -12.87
CA ARG A 85 -0.10 5.60 -14.04
C ARG A 85 1.39 5.43 -13.79
N GLN A 86 2.05 6.43 -13.20
CA GLN A 86 3.45 6.36 -12.81
C GLN A 86 3.71 5.25 -11.78
N LEU A 87 2.85 5.12 -10.76
CA LEU A 87 2.93 4.06 -9.75
C LEU A 87 2.77 2.65 -10.36
N MET A 88 1.97 2.53 -11.43
CA MET A 88 1.80 1.28 -12.19
C MET A 88 2.95 0.97 -13.16
N GLY A 89 3.90 1.90 -13.33
CA GLY A 89 4.98 1.77 -14.31
C GLY A 89 4.54 2.00 -15.76
N LEU A 90 3.41 2.70 -15.98
CA LEU A 90 2.90 3.02 -17.32
C LEU A 90 3.53 4.28 -17.92
N GLU A 91 4.33 5.00 -17.15
CA GLU A 91 4.99 6.23 -17.54
C GLU A 91 6.51 6.07 -17.50
N ALA A 92 7.22 6.84 -18.32
CA ALA A 92 8.69 6.76 -18.39
C ALA A 92 9.38 7.19 -17.08
N HIS A 93 8.72 8.01 -16.27
CA HIS A 93 9.22 8.47 -14.98
C HIS A 93 8.32 7.92 -13.87
N ASN A 94 8.91 7.23 -12.91
CA ASN A 94 8.20 6.80 -11.72
C ASN A 94 7.87 8.00 -10.83
N ALA A 95 6.75 7.90 -10.11
CA ALA A 95 6.45 8.83 -9.03
C ALA A 95 7.57 8.69 -7.99
N PHE A 96 8.25 9.79 -7.64
CA PHE A 96 9.27 10.03 -6.59
C PHE A 96 9.87 8.84 -5.81
N GLU A 97 11.14 8.95 -5.42
CA GLU A 97 11.89 7.98 -4.58
C GLU A 97 11.26 7.57 -3.22
N CYS A 98 10.14 8.18 -2.80
CA CYS A 98 9.49 7.96 -1.51
C CYS A 98 8.14 7.21 -1.57
N VAL A 99 7.77 6.60 -2.70
CA VAL A 99 6.61 5.68 -2.82
C VAL A 99 7.08 4.24 -3.05
N GLY A 100 6.20 3.26 -2.82
CA GLY A 100 6.58 1.85 -2.96
C GLY A 100 6.78 1.40 -4.41
N GLU A 101 7.21 0.16 -4.58
CA GLU A 101 7.59 -0.38 -5.89
C GLU A 101 6.39 -0.57 -6.82
N ILE A 102 6.65 -0.63 -8.14
CA ILE A 102 5.62 -0.89 -9.15
C ILE A 102 4.92 -2.23 -8.88
N GLU A 103 5.69 -3.27 -8.53
CA GLU A 103 5.16 -4.61 -8.22
C GLU A 103 4.19 -4.54 -7.02
N GLU A 104 4.53 -3.81 -5.96
CA GLU A 104 3.68 -3.63 -4.77
C GLU A 104 2.41 -2.85 -5.08
N THR A 105 2.53 -1.80 -5.91
CA THR A 105 1.37 -1.02 -6.39
C THR A 105 0.39 -1.93 -7.13
N LYS A 106 0.88 -2.76 -8.06
CA LYS A 106 0.01 -3.66 -8.83
C LYS A 106 -0.64 -4.73 -7.95
N ILE A 107 0.07 -5.27 -6.96
CA ILE A 107 -0.53 -6.16 -5.94
C ILE A 107 -1.66 -5.45 -5.20
N ALA A 108 -1.43 -4.21 -4.74
CA ALA A 108 -2.45 -3.44 -4.02
C ALA A 108 -3.68 -3.15 -4.89
N LEU A 109 -3.49 -2.86 -6.18
CA LEU A 109 -4.58 -2.66 -7.14
C LEU A 109 -5.40 -3.94 -7.37
N GLU A 110 -4.75 -5.09 -7.52
CA GLU A 110 -5.46 -6.38 -7.62
C GLU A 110 -6.27 -6.65 -6.35
N LYS A 111 -5.71 -6.37 -5.16
CA LYS A 111 -6.45 -6.49 -3.89
C LYS A 111 -7.63 -5.54 -3.79
N CYS A 112 -7.49 -4.30 -4.26
CA CYS A 112 -8.61 -3.37 -4.33
C CYS A 112 -9.71 -3.87 -5.27
N LEU A 113 -9.33 -4.45 -6.41
CA LEU A 113 -10.27 -5.04 -7.36
C LEU A 113 -10.99 -6.26 -6.78
N GLU A 114 -10.29 -7.18 -6.10
CA GLU A 114 -10.86 -8.32 -5.38
C GLU A 114 -11.91 -7.88 -4.35
N LYS A 115 -11.70 -6.72 -3.71
CA LYS A 115 -12.61 -6.11 -2.73
C LYS A 115 -13.76 -5.30 -3.36
N GLY A 116 -13.81 -5.20 -4.68
CA GLY A 116 -14.87 -4.51 -5.42
C GLY A 116 -14.74 -2.98 -5.43
N PHE A 117 -13.55 -2.43 -5.13
CA PHE A 117 -13.35 -0.99 -5.29
C PHE A 117 -13.39 -0.60 -6.77
N THR A 118 -13.88 0.62 -7.02
CA THR A 118 -14.00 1.20 -8.35
C THR A 118 -13.34 2.57 -8.39
N GLY A 119 -12.99 3.02 -9.59
CA GLY A 119 -12.27 4.25 -9.78
C GLY A 119 -11.63 4.34 -11.16
N LYS A 120 -11.39 5.54 -11.68
CA LYS A 120 -10.56 5.75 -12.88
C LYS A 120 -9.19 5.05 -12.78
N ALA A 121 -8.54 5.12 -11.63
CA ALA A 121 -7.27 4.42 -11.41
C ALA A 121 -7.41 2.89 -11.47
N ILE A 122 -8.48 2.33 -10.90
CA ILE A 122 -8.77 0.89 -10.95
C ILE A 122 -9.07 0.45 -12.39
N ASN A 123 -9.86 1.24 -13.13
CA ASN A 123 -10.17 0.97 -14.53
C ASN A 123 -8.92 1.01 -15.42
N CYS A 124 -8.04 2.01 -15.20
CA CYS A 124 -6.73 2.11 -15.86
C CYS A 124 -5.89 0.85 -15.60
N TYR A 125 -5.84 0.38 -14.34
CA TYR A 125 -5.14 -0.86 -14.01
C TYR A 125 -5.70 -2.06 -14.78
N ILE A 126 -7.03 -2.26 -14.77
CA ILE A 126 -7.69 -3.36 -15.48
C ILE A 126 -7.36 -3.36 -16.98
N GLN A 127 -7.29 -2.18 -17.60
CA GLN A 127 -7.13 -2.02 -19.04
C GLN A 127 -5.67 -2.11 -19.50
N GLU A 128 -4.73 -1.57 -18.72
CA GLU A 128 -3.37 -1.30 -19.21
C GLU A 128 -2.27 -1.99 -18.41
N ALA A 129 -2.50 -2.36 -17.15
CA ALA A 129 -1.44 -2.79 -16.24
C ALA A 129 -1.75 -4.06 -15.43
N ARG A 130 -2.90 -4.70 -15.68
CA ARG A 130 -3.40 -5.82 -14.88
C ARG A 130 -2.45 -6.99 -14.92
N LEU A 131 -2.11 -7.49 -13.73
CA LEU A 131 -1.31 -8.70 -13.58
C LEU A 131 -2.11 -9.91 -14.10
N ASP A 132 -1.45 -10.80 -14.83
CA ASP A 132 -2.02 -12.12 -15.05
C ASP A 132 -2.05 -12.92 -13.74
N ARG A 133 -2.81 -14.02 -13.73
CA ARG A 133 -3.00 -14.84 -12.54
C ARG A 133 -1.67 -15.34 -11.99
N ASP A 134 -0.78 -15.87 -12.83
CA ASP A 134 0.45 -16.51 -12.37
C ASP A 134 1.46 -15.47 -11.89
N GLU A 135 1.55 -14.33 -12.59
CA GLU A 135 2.35 -13.19 -12.17
C GLU A 135 1.89 -12.68 -10.79
N TYR A 136 0.59 -12.49 -10.60
CA TYR A 136 0.04 -12.07 -9.31
C TYR A 136 0.38 -13.07 -8.19
N HIS A 137 0.20 -14.38 -8.40
CA HIS A 137 0.54 -15.38 -7.37
C HIS A 137 2.03 -15.36 -7.02
N LYS A 138 2.90 -15.20 -8.02
CA LYS A 138 4.35 -15.09 -7.82
C LYS A 138 4.71 -13.86 -6.99
N LEU A 139 4.20 -12.69 -7.39
CA LEU A 139 4.46 -11.42 -6.70
C LEU A 139 3.87 -11.43 -5.29
N TRP A 140 2.63 -11.90 -5.12
CA TRP A 140 2.01 -12.06 -3.80
C TRP A 140 2.86 -12.95 -2.90
N LYS A 141 3.36 -14.10 -3.38
CA LYS A 141 4.26 -14.97 -2.61
C LYS A 141 5.54 -14.26 -2.18
N LYS A 142 6.15 -13.48 -3.06
CA LYS A 142 7.38 -12.72 -2.78
C LYS A 142 7.13 -11.65 -1.72
N TYR A 143 6.14 -10.78 -1.93
CA TYR A 143 5.95 -9.58 -1.12
C TYR A 143 5.21 -9.83 0.19
N GLN A 144 4.51 -10.95 0.35
CA GLN A 144 3.89 -11.27 1.64
C GLN A 144 4.85 -11.89 2.66
N GLN A 145 6.10 -12.14 2.28
CA GLN A 145 7.09 -12.80 3.13
C GLN A 145 8.03 -11.78 3.75
N LEU A 146 8.45 -12.06 4.99
CA LEU A 146 9.49 -11.32 5.68
C LEU A 146 10.86 -11.69 5.11
N ASP A 147 11.72 -10.70 4.85
CA ASP A 147 13.11 -10.95 4.46
C ASP A 147 13.94 -11.38 5.69
N LEU A 148 14.06 -12.70 5.84
CA LEU A 148 14.84 -13.34 6.90
C LEU A 148 16.36 -13.20 6.68
N PHE A 149 16.81 -12.75 5.51
CA PHE A 149 18.23 -12.58 5.20
C PHE A 149 18.78 -11.22 5.64
N TYR A 150 17.94 -10.32 6.16
CA TYR A 150 18.38 -9.04 6.68
C TYR A 150 19.16 -9.18 8.01
N GLN A 151 20.48 -9.30 7.91
CA GLN A 151 21.38 -9.64 9.02
C GLN A 151 21.55 -8.57 10.10
N ARG A 152 21.04 -7.35 9.89
CA ARG A 152 21.27 -6.22 10.82
C ARG A 152 20.18 -6.07 11.87
N MET A 153 19.10 -6.84 11.78
CA MET A 153 18.05 -6.83 12.78
C MET A 153 18.52 -7.58 14.04
N PRO A 154 18.44 -6.96 15.24
CA PRO A 154 18.62 -7.69 16.49
C PRO A 154 17.71 -8.94 16.54
N PRO A 155 18.21 -10.12 16.93
CA PRO A 155 17.44 -11.37 16.87
C PRO A 155 16.06 -11.29 17.54
N LYS A 156 15.98 -10.67 18.72
CA LYS A 156 14.70 -10.47 19.45
C LYS A 156 13.67 -9.66 18.66
N LEU A 157 14.12 -8.66 17.88
CA LEU A 157 13.21 -7.86 17.05
C LEU A 157 12.77 -8.64 15.81
N MET A 158 13.67 -9.44 15.24
CA MET A 158 13.32 -10.34 14.13
C MET A 158 12.31 -11.40 14.58
N GLU A 159 12.49 -12.00 15.77
CA GLU A 159 11.54 -12.93 16.37
C GLU A 159 10.15 -12.31 16.50
N ILE A 160 10.05 -11.08 17.03
CA ILE A 160 8.77 -10.35 17.13
C ILE A 160 8.14 -10.18 15.74
N LEU A 161 8.92 -9.75 14.73
CA LEU A 161 8.38 -9.57 13.37
C LEU A 161 7.90 -10.88 12.76
N ILE A 162 8.64 -11.99 12.93
CA ILE A 162 8.23 -13.32 12.48
C ILE A 162 6.89 -13.70 13.13
N ASP A 163 6.79 -13.53 14.44
CA ASP A 163 5.61 -13.88 15.23
C ASP A 163 4.38 -13.07 14.78
N GLU A 164 4.57 -11.79 14.46
CA GLU A 164 3.52 -10.94 13.91
C GLU A 164 3.12 -11.34 12.49
N CYS A 165 4.08 -11.69 11.63
CA CYS A 165 3.78 -12.14 10.27
C CYS A 165 3.01 -13.47 10.25
N GLN A 166 3.31 -14.38 11.19
CA GLN A 166 2.61 -15.67 11.32
C GLN A 166 1.13 -15.50 11.72
N LYS A 167 0.76 -14.36 12.35
CA LYS A 167 -0.62 -14.07 12.75
C LYS A 167 -1.48 -13.56 11.58
N LEU A 168 -0.91 -13.23 10.42
CA LEU A 168 -1.59 -12.56 9.30
C LEU A 168 -2.52 -13.43 8.44
N ASN A 169 -2.69 -14.72 8.77
CA ASN A 169 -3.46 -15.75 8.03
C ASN A 169 -4.39 -15.21 6.94
#